data_AF-A0A0X7K487-F1
#
_entry.id   AF-A0A0X7K487-F1
#
_cell.length_a   1.000
_cell.length_b   1.000
_cell.length_c   1.000
_cell.angle_alpha   90.00
_cell.angle_beta   90.00
_cell.angle_gamma   90.00
#
_symmetry.space_group_name_H-M   'P 1'
#
loop_
_entity.id
_entity.type
_entity.pdbx_description
1 polymer ?
#
loop_
_entity_poly.entity_id
_entity_poly.type
_entity_poly.pdbx_seq_one_letter_code
_entity_poly.pdbx_strand_id
1 'polypeptide(L)'
;MTDTSKTQAQVLLEWQSLTKELADNWKSERLRIEESLKYLVTYTIKKDYEELNNTIAEKIRVGKIHRNQKSSHWPIDEHQSQTAPEQKSILIALTYLLMSQNEHQQGLTSSAWNLICRASNAEGYASGLIMPRINEGARGRTRKSQENQKKMAALIRSKRPDGGWIKERDAANHIYEDAINLNKTENMKLTEPQLTNLLTKWMKEESSACRAAFLGTNE
;
A
#
# COMPACT_ATOMS: atom_id res chain seq x y z
N MET A 1 -49.66 -21.54 -8.44
CA MET A 1 -48.93 -20.26 -8.66
C MET A 1 -48.71 -19.48 -7.35
N THR A 2 -48.58 -20.16 -6.20
CA THR A 2 -48.56 -19.54 -4.86
C THR A 2 -47.23 -19.71 -4.12
N ASP A 3 -46.33 -20.59 -4.58
CA ASP A 3 -45.03 -20.82 -3.95
C ASP A 3 -44.00 -19.76 -4.33
N THR A 4 -43.97 -19.32 -5.59
CA THR A 4 -42.97 -18.34 -6.08
C THR A 4 -43.12 -16.98 -5.40
N SER A 5 -44.34 -16.54 -5.10
CA SER A 5 -44.59 -15.26 -4.42
C SER A 5 -44.22 -15.31 -2.93
N LYS A 6 -44.41 -16.46 -2.27
CA LYS A 6 -43.95 -16.67 -0.88
C LYS A 6 -42.42 -16.64 -0.79
N THR A 7 -41.73 -17.28 -1.74
CA THR A 7 -40.26 -17.25 -1.79
C THR A 7 -39.72 -15.84 -2.07
N GLN A 8 -40.35 -15.08 -2.97
CA GLN A 8 -39.94 -13.70 -3.26
C GLN A 8 -40.14 -12.76 -2.07
N ALA A 9 -41.26 -12.89 -1.35
CA ALA A 9 -41.51 -12.10 -0.14
C ALA A 9 -40.49 -12.42 0.97
N GLN A 10 -40.11 -13.70 1.11
CA GLN A 10 -39.11 -14.12 2.09
C GLN A 10 -37.70 -13.61 1.75
N VAL A 11 -37.29 -13.69 0.48
CA VAL A 11 -36.02 -13.12 0.01
C VAL A 11 -35.97 -11.61 0.21
N LEU A 12 -37.09 -10.90 -0.02
CA LEU A 12 -37.17 -9.46 0.21
C LEU A 12 -37.01 -9.10 1.70
N LEU A 13 -37.65 -9.86 2.59
CA LEU A 13 -37.53 -9.69 4.04
C LEU A 13 -36.10 -9.96 4.52
N GLU A 14 -35.47 -11.04 4.05
CA GLU A 14 -34.07 -11.35 4.36
C GLU A 14 -33.13 -10.24 3.88
N TRP A 15 -33.32 -9.75 2.65
CA TRP A 15 -32.53 -8.65 2.11
C TRP A 15 -32.69 -7.35 2.92
N GLN A 16 -33.91 -7.02 3.33
CA GLN A 16 -34.18 -5.88 4.21
C GLN A 16 -33.50 -6.04 5.58
N SER A 17 -33.55 -7.25 6.15
CA SER A 17 -32.90 -7.57 7.42
C SER A 17 -31.38 -7.40 7.33
N LEU A 18 -30.74 -7.99 6.31
CA LEU A 18 -29.29 -7.88 6.10
C LEU A 18 -28.86 -6.44 5.82
N THR A 19 -29.67 -5.68 5.07
CA THR A 19 -29.39 -4.26 4.80
C THR A 19 -29.42 -3.44 6.09
N LYS A 20 -30.40 -3.70 6.96
CA LYS A 20 -30.50 -3.05 8.27
C LYS A 20 -29.32 -3.41 9.16
N GLU A 21 -28.97 -4.69 9.23
CA GLU A 21 -27.82 -5.17 10.02
C GLU A 21 -26.51 -4.52 9.55
N LEU A 22 -26.30 -4.42 8.23
CA LEU A 22 -25.15 -3.72 7.67
C LEU A 22 -25.14 -2.23 8.04
N ALA A 23 -26.29 -1.55 8.03
CA ALA A 23 -26.37 -0.14 8.43
C ALA A 23 -26.04 0.04 9.92
N ASP A 24 -26.56 -0.84 10.78
CA ASP A 24 -26.31 -0.83 12.23
C ASP A 24 -24.83 -1.13 12.54
N ASN A 25 -24.24 -2.13 11.89
CA ASN A 25 -22.82 -2.47 12.04
C ASN A 25 -21.91 -1.34 11.56
N TRP A 26 -22.23 -0.71 10.42
CA TRP A 26 -21.49 0.45 9.92
C TRP A 26 -21.53 1.60 10.93
N LYS A 27 -22.70 1.90 11.49
CA LYS A 27 -22.87 2.97 12.48
C LYS A 27 -22.09 2.68 13.76
N SER A 28 -22.12 1.43 14.23
CA SER A 28 -21.37 1.00 15.41
C SER A 28 -19.86 1.16 15.21
N GLU A 29 -19.32 0.66 14.10
CA GLU A 29 -17.89 0.77 13.80
C GLU A 29 -17.46 2.23 13.61
N ARG A 30 -18.32 3.05 13.01
CA ARG A 30 -18.06 4.49 12.82
C ARG A 30 -17.91 5.18 14.16
N LEU A 31 -18.82 4.92 15.09
CA LEU A 31 -18.78 5.50 16.43
C LEU A 31 -17.53 5.07 17.19
N ARG A 32 -17.17 3.78 17.14
CA ARG A 32 -15.95 3.24 17.74
C ARG A 32 -14.70 3.97 17.24
N ILE A 33 -14.57 4.14 15.92
CA ILE A 33 -13.43 4.84 15.31
C ILE A 33 -13.45 6.32 15.71
N GLU A 34 -14.61 6.97 15.70
CA GLU A 34 -14.77 8.37 16.09
C GLU A 34 -14.31 8.63 17.53
N GLU A 35 -14.72 7.80 18.48
CA GLU A 35 -14.32 7.88 19.88
C GLU A 35 -12.80 7.70 20.05
N SER A 36 -12.21 6.70 19.36
CA SER A 36 -10.77 6.50 19.34
C SER A 36 -10.03 7.72 18.78
N LEU A 37 -10.50 8.27 17.65
CA LEU A 37 -9.88 9.44 17.04
C LEU A 37 -10.02 10.71 17.90
N LYS A 38 -11.14 10.91 18.59
CA LYS A 38 -11.29 12.01 19.55
C LYS A 38 -10.22 11.94 20.63
N TYR A 39 -9.98 10.75 21.17
CA TYR A 39 -8.93 10.52 22.16
C TYR A 39 -7.54 10.78 21.56
N LEU A 40 -7.21 10.14 20.44
CA LEU A 40 -5.88 10.24 19.80
C LEU A 40 -5.57 11.68 19.35
N VAL A 41 -6.55 12.39 18.80
CA VAL A 41 -6.37 13.77 18.37
C VAL A 41 -6.07 14.69 19.56
N THR A 42 -6.86 14.55 20.63
CA THR A 42 -6.74 15.39 21.83
C THR A 42 -5.46 15.10 22.60
N TYR A 43 -5.12 13.83 22.80
CA TYR A 43 -4.08 13.43 23.74
C TYR A 43 -2.74 13.06 23.07
N THR A 44 -2.76 12.50 21.86
CA THR A 44 -1.52 12.09 21.16
C THR A 44 -0.92 13.25 20.39
N ILE A 45 -1.72 13.94 19.57
CA ILE A 45 -1.22 15.05 18.72
C ILE A 45 -1.52 16.43 19.29
N LYS A 46 -2.23 16.50 20.43
CA LYS A 46 -2.55 17.74 21.17
C LYS A 46 -3.22 18.79 20.29
N LYS A 47 -4.14 18.35 19.42
CA LYS A 47 -4.97 19.24 18.58
C LYS A 47 -6.42 19.19 19.04
N ASP A 48 -7.16 20.24 18.70
CA ASP A 48 -8.61 20.23 18.83
C ASP A 48 -9.22 19.30 17.78
N TYR A 49 -10.04 18.35 18.23
CA TYR A 49 -10.66 17.36 17.35
C TYR A 49 -11.64 18.01 16.37
N GLU A 50 -12.47 18.95 16.83
CA GLU A 50 -13.50 19.58 16.01
C GLU A 50 -12.87 20.49 14.95
N GLU A 51 -11.85 21.26 15.31
CA GLU A 51 -11.08 22.09 14.37
C GLU A 51 -10.44 21.23 13.27
N LEU A 52 -9.79 20.12 13.66
CA LEU A 52 -9.16 19.22 12.71
C LEU A 52 -10.19 18.51 11.81
N ASN A 53 -11.29 18.05 12.39
CA ASN A 53 -12.40 17.43 11.70
C ASN A 53 -12.98 18.37 10.64
N ASN A 54 -13.25 19.63 11.00
CA ASN A 54 -13.78 20.65 10.09
C ASN A 54 -12.78 20.98 8.97
N THR A 55 -11.50 21.09 9.30
CA THR A 55 -10.44 21.35 8.31
C THR A 55 -10.35 20.25 7.27
N ILE A 56 -10.39 18.99 7.69
CA ILE A 56 -10.35 17.84 6.77
C ILE A 56 -11.65 17.75 5.97
N ALA A 57 -12.81 17.92 6.60
CA ALA A 57 -14.10 17.92 5.94
C ALA A 57 -14.15 18.96 4.80
N GLU A 58 -13.66 20.17 5.06
CA GLU A 58 -13.57 21.23 4.05
C GLU A 58 -12.64 20.82 2.90
N LYS A 59 -11.47 20.26 3.20
CA LYS A 59 -10.51 19.78 2.18
C LYS A 59 -11.11 18.67 1.30
N ILE A 60 -11.93 17.78 1.86
CA ILE A 60 -12.68 16.76 1.09
C ILE A 60 -13.72 17.46 0.19
N ARG A 61 -14.49 18.39 0.77
CA ARG A 61 -15.57 19.10 0.06
C ARG A 61 -15.07 19.86 -1.16
N VAL A 62 -13.91 20.53 -1.06
CA VAL A 62 -13.29 21.26 -2.17
C VAL A 62 -12.47 20.37 -3.12
N GLY A 63 -12.45 19.05 -2.90
CA GLY A 63 -11.74 18.09 -3.75
C GLY A 63 -10.22 18.08 -3.62
N LYS A 64 -9.66 18.79 -2.62
CA LYS A 64 -8.21 18.76 -2.31
C LYS A 64 -7.76 17.41 -1.75
N ILE A 65 -8.70 16.66 -1.16
CA ILE A 65 -8.51 15.28 -0.71
C ILE A 65 -9.55 14.39 -1.37
N HIS A 66 -9.13 13.25 -1.94
CA HIS A 66 -10.06 12.29 -2.56
C HIS A 66 -9.64 10.83 -2.37
N ARG A 67 -10.57 9.89 -2.61
CA ARG A 67 -10.48 8.46 -2.22
C ARG A 67 -9.31 7.68 -2.84
N ASN A 68 -8.78 8.16 -3.95
CA ASN A 68 -7.73 7.51 -4.74
C ASN A 68 -6.33 8.07 -4.43
N GLN A 69 -6.22 9.00 -3.49
CA GLN A 69 -4.97 9.67 -3.18
C GLN A 69 -4.05 8.73 -2.37
N LYS A 70 -2.82 8.55 -2.87
CA LYS A 70 -1.80 7.77 -2.13
C LYS A 70 -1.55 8.40 -0.77
N SER A 71 -1.29 7.59 0.26
CA SER A 71 -0.96 7.97 1.64
C SER A 71 0.15 9.04 1.76
N SER A 72 1.00 9.20 0.74
CA SER A 72 2.05 10.22 0.66
C SER A 72 1.58 11.63 0.31
N HIS A 73 0.41 11.76 -0.33
CA HIS A 73 -0.11 13.06 -0.77
C HIS A 73 -1.12 13.65 0.21
N TRP A 74 -1.36 12.98 1.34
CA TRP A 74 -2.27 13.47 2.36
C TRP A 74 -1.67 14.73 2.98
N PRO A 75 -2.46 15.80 3.16
CA PRO A 75 -1.96 17.10 3.56
C PRO A 75 -1.54 17.03 5.03
N ILE A 76 -0.33 16.56 5.24
CA ILE A 76 0.45 16.78 6.43
C ILE A 76 1.10 18.14 6.20
N ASP A 77 0.85 19.11 7.09
CA ASP A 77 1.43 20.45 6.95
C ASP A 77 2.94 20.35 6.72
N GLU A 78 3.41 20.95 5.63
CA GLU A 78 4.83 20.98 5.22
C GLU A 78 5.72 21.67 6.28
N HIS A 79 5.12 22.37 7.24
CA HIS A 79 5.80 23.00 8.37
C HIS A 79 6.06 22.07 9.56
N GLN A 80 5.60 20.80 9.51
CA GLN A 80 5.88 19.81 10.55
C GLN A 80 6.91 18.80 10.05
N SER A 81 8.19 19.20 10.10
CA SER A 81 9.34 18.49 9.54
C SER A 81 9.56 17.07 10.06
N GLN A 82 8.79 16.60 11.05
CA GLN A 82 8.75 15.21 11.52
C GLN A 82 7.36 14.91 12.08
N THR A 83 6.39 14.63 11.22
CA THR A 83 5.13 14.05 11.69
C THR A 83 5.37 12.62 12.14
N ALA A 84 5.10 12.35 13.42
CA ALA A 84 5.16 11.00 13.95
C ALA A 84 4.25 10.06 13.11
N PRO A 85 4.67 8.81 12.82
CA PRO A 85 3.87 7.86 12.05
C PRO A 85 2.42 7.70 12.54
N GLU A 86 2.22 7.87 13.85
CA GLU A 86 0.93 7.85 14.52
C GLU A 86 0.07 9.05 14.07
N GLN A 87 0.63 10.26 14.07
CA GLN A 87 -0.09 11.47 13.61
C GLN A 87 -0.56 11.34 12.16
N LYS A 88 0.29 10.79 11.29
CA LYS A 88 -0.10 10.52 9.91
C LYS A 88 -1.27 9.54 9.83
N SER A 89 -1.22 8.48 10.63
CA SER A 89 -2.26 7.44 10.66
C SER A 89 -3.58 7.99 11.20
N ILE A 90 -3.55 8.87 12.21
CA ILE A 90 -4.73 9.60 12.73
C ILE A 90 -5.40 10.42 11.62
N LEU A 91 -4.63 11.20 10.87
CA LEU A 91 -5.17 12.05 9.79
C LEU A 91 -5.80 11.23 8.66
N ILE A 92 -5.15 10.12 8.28
CA ILE A 92 -5.66 9.19 7.26
C ILE A 92 -6.97 8.54 7.75
N ALA A 93 -7.00 8.06 8.99
CA ALA A 93 -8.16 7.44 9.60
C ALA A 93 -9.36 8.40 9.65
N LEU A 94 -9.14 9.63 10.15
CA LEU A 94 -10.18 10.66 10.25
C LEU A 94 -10.75 11.00 8.88
N THR A 95 -9.90 11.08 7.85
CA THR A 95 -10.43 11.35 6.52
C THR A 95 -11.25 10.20 5.98
N TYR A 96 -10.78 8.96 6.08
CA TYR A 96 -11.56 7.82 5.61
C TYR A 96 -12.90 7.70 6.35
N LEU A 97 -12.94 8.05 7.64
CA LEU A 97 -14.18 8.14 8.42
C LEU A 97 -15.15 9.18 7.84
N LEU A 98 -14.67 10.39 7.55
CA LEU A 98 -15.48 11.47 6.96
C LEU A 98 -15.97 11.15 5.56
N MET A 99 -15.10 10.59 4.71
CA MET A 99 -15.49 10.15 3.37
C MET A 99 -16.53 9.02 3.44
N SER A 100 -16.35 8.07 4.37
CA SER A 100 -17.31 6.99 4.60
C SER A 100 -18.68 7.54 4.98
N GLN A 101 -18.74 8.57 5.83
CA GLN A 101 -20.00 9.20 6.22
C GLN A 101 -20.70 9.85 5.01
N ASN A 102 -19.95 10.60 4.21
CA ASN A 102 -20.50 11.27 3.02
C ASN A 102 -21.06 10.23 2.02
N GLU A 103 -20.32 9.16 1.75
CA GLU A 103 -20.77 8.11 0.84
C GLU A 103 -21.97 7.33 1.40
N HIS A 104 -22.01 7.08 2.72
CA HIS A 104 -23.17 6.47 3.36
C HIS A 104 -24.43 7.34 3.24
N GLN A 105 -24.30 8.66 3.46
CA GLN A 105 -25.40 9.62 3.30
C GLN A 105 -25.91 9.71 1.86
N GLN A 106 -25.06 9.41 0.87
CA GLN A 106 -25.41 9.36 -0.55
C GLN A 106 -25.97 7.99 -0.99
N GLY A 107 -26.10 7.02 -0.08
CA GLY A 107 -26.57 5.67 -0.39
C GLY A 107 -25.53 4.77 -1.09
N LEU A 108 -24.25 5.17 -1.12
CA LEU A 108 -23.16 4.40 -1.70
C LEU A 108 -22.60 3.37 -0.70
N THR A 109 -23.47 2.45 -0.24
CA THR A 109 -23.22 1.54 0.90
C THR A 109 -21.93 0.72 0.75
N SER A 110 -21.66 0.13 -0.42
CA SER A 110 -20.44 -0.67 -0.64
C SER A 110 -19.16 0.16 -0.55
N SER A 111 -19.22 1.39 -1.03
CA SER A 111 -18.07 2.30 -1.03
C SER A 111 -17.82 2.85 0.37
N ALA A 112 -18.88 3.21 1.10
CA ALA A 112 -18.82 3.57 2.52
C ALA A 112 -18.21 2.44 3.36
N TRP A 113 -18.60 1.18 3.13
CA TRP A 113 -18.00 0.02 3.80
C TRP A 113 -16.52 -0.17 3.47
N ASN A 114 -16.10 0.07 2.23
CA ASN A 114 -14.68 0.02 1.89
C ASN A 114 -13.88 1.08 2.67
N LEU A 115 -14.42 2.29 2.77
CA LEU A 115 -13.78 3.41 3.45
C LEU A 115 -13.73 3.21 4.96
N ILE A 116 -14.79 2.70 5.60
CA ILE A 116 -14.78 2.47 7.04
C ILE A 116 -13.76 1.38 7.44
N CYS A 117 -13.58 0.34 6.61
CA CYS A 117 -12.52 -0.65 6.83
C CYS A 117 -11.12 -0.03 6.73
N ARG A 118 -10.91 0.91 5.81
CA ARG A 118 -9.63 1.65 5.72
C ARG A 118 -9.42 2.58 6.90
N ALA A 119 -10.48 3.24 7.37
CA ALA A 119 -10.43 4.07 8.57
C ALA A 119 -10.05 3.22 9.80
N SER A 120 -10.70 2.07 9.98
CA SER A 120 -10.42 1.12 11.06
C SER A 120 -8.96 0.64 11.05
N ASN A 121 -8.43 0.26 9.88
CA ASN A 121 -7.05 -0.17 9.73
C ASN A 121 -6.03 0.96 10.05
N ALA A 122 -6.29 2.19 9.56
CA ALA A 122 -5.44 3.34 9.85
C ALA A 122 -5.50 3.76 11.33
N GLU A 123 -6.68 3.71 11.94
CA GLU A 123 -6.87 3.95 13.37
C GLU A 123 -6.10 2.92 14.20
N GLY A 124 -6.15 1.64 13.83
CA GLY A 124 -5.38 0.60 14.50
C GLY A 124 -3.87 0.83 14.48
N TYR A 125 -3.32 1.41 13.41
CA TYR A 125 -1.92 1.84 13.40
C TYR A 125 -1.65 3.03 14.33
N ALA A 126 -2.60 3.97 14.41
CA ALA A 126 -2.48 5.15 15.27
C ALA A 126 -2.59 4.82 16.76
N SER A 127 -3.48 3.91 17.13
CA SER A 127 -3.68 3.46 18.51
C SER A 127 -2.67 2.39 18.96
N GLY A 128 -1.84 1.89 18.05
CA GLY A 128 -0.88 0.82 18.32
C GLY A 128 -1.50 -0.57 18.45
N LEU A 129 -2.80 -0.73 18.17
CA LEU A 129 -3.49 -2.02 18.11
C LEU A 129 -3.03 -2.88 16.94
N ILE A 130 -2.57 -2.25 15.87
CA ILE A 130 -2.00 -2.88 14.68
C ILE A 130 -0.56 -2.40 14.56
N MET A 131 0.41 -3.32 14.65
CA MET A 131 1.79 -2.97 14.33
C MET A 131 1.92 -2.73 12.82
N PRO A 132 2.57 -1.63 12.36
CA PRO A 132 2.94 -1.48 10.96
C PRO A 132 3.53 -2.79 10.49
N ARG A 133 2.99 -3.35 9.40
CA ARG A 133 3.75 -4.38 8.68
C ARG A 133 5.10 -3.73 8.43
N ILE A 134 6.13 -4.26 9.05
CA ILE A 134 7.53 -3.98 8.72
C ILE A 134 7.76 -4.60 7.34
N ASN A 135 7.04 -4.08 6.34
CA ASN A 135 7.53 -3.99 4.99
C ASN A 135 8.53 -2.86 5.03
N GLU A 136 9.63 -3.06 5.76
CA GLU A 136 10.88 -2.45 5.38
C GLU A 136 10.98 -2.69 3.87
N GLY A 137 10.90 -1.60 3.12
CA GLY A 137 11.16 -1.56 1.69
C GLY A 137 12.62 -1.91 1.38
N ALA A 138 13.18 -2.93 2.03
CA ALA A 138 14.46 -3.53 1.71
C ALA A 138 14.35 -4.46 0.49
N ARG A 139 13.45 -4.16 -0.46
CA ARG A 139 13.50 -4.75 -1.81
C ARG A 139 14.77 -4.23 -2.50
N GLY A 140 15.88 -4.90 -2.26
CA GLY A 140 17.22 -4.54 -2.76
C GLY A 140 18.25 -4.24 -1.67
N ARG A 141 17.84 -3.94 -0.43
CA ARG A 141 18.76 -3.51 0.65
C ARG A 141 19.08 -4.58 1.70
N THR A 142 18.37 -5.71 1.69
CA THR A 142 18.77 -6.82 2.55
C THR A 142 20.13 -7.34 2.09
N ARG A 143 20.97 -7.75 3.04
CA ARG A 143 22.27 -8.36 2.76
C ARG A 143 22.16 -9.48 1.71
N LYS A 144 21.14 -10.34 1.85
CA LYS A 144 20.85 -11.42 0.90
C LYS A 144 20.52 -10.92 -0.51
N SER A 145 19.77 -9.82 -0.64
CA SER A 145 19.47 -9.22 -1.94
C SER A 145 20.71 -8.60 -2.58
N GLN A 146 21.58 -7.96 -1.79
CA GLN A 146 22.84 -7.39 -2.28
C GLN A 146 23.83 -8.49 -2.69
N GLU A 147 23.90 -9.59 -1.93
CA GLU A 147 24.69 -10.78 -2.29
C GLU A 147 24.19 -11.39 -3.60
N ASN A 148 22.87 -11.54 -3.75
CA ASN A 148 22.26 -12.02 -4.99
C ASN A 148 22.56 -11.09 -6.19
N GLN A 149 22.52 -9.78 -5.98
CA GLN A 149 22.88 -8.79 -6.99
C GLN A 149 24.37 -8.89 -7.38
N LYS A 150 25.28 -9.08 -6.42
CA LYS A 150 26.72 -9.28 -6.69
C LYS A 150 26.98 -10.56 -7.48
N LYS A 151 26.33 -11.68 -7.13
CA LYS A 151 26.42 -12.95 -7.88
C LYS A 151 25.97 -12.77 -9.32
N MET A 152 24.87 -12.04 -9.51
CA MET A 152 24.34 -11.76 -10.85
C MET A 152 25.22 -10.79 -11.65
N ALA A 153 25.81 -9.79 -11.00
CA ALA A 153 26.79 -8.90 -11.61
C ALA A 153 28.05 -9.65 -12.08
N ALA A 154 28.54 -10.62 -11.30
CA ALA A 154 29.65 -11.47 -11.70
C ALA A 154 29.32 -12.31 -12.95
N LEU A 155 28.10 -12.87 -13.02
CA LEU A 155 27.64 -13.58 -14.22
C LEU A 155 27.62 -12.65 -15.45
N ILE A 156 27.05 -11.46 -15.33
CA ILE A 156 27.00 -10.45 -16.41
C ILE A 156 28.41 -10.10 -16.91
N ARG A 157 29.40 -9.97 -16.01
CA ARG A 157 30.80 -9.71 -16.40
C ARG A 157 31.41 -10.90 -17.12
N SER A 158 31.23 -12.11 -16.58
CA SER A 158 31.85 -13.33 -17.13
C SER A 158 31.38 -13.67 -18.55
N LYS A 159 30.18 -13.22 -18.93
CA LYS A 159 29.57 -13.46 -20.24
C LYS A 159 29.64 -12.24 -21.16
N ARG A 160 30.33 -11.17 -20.75
CA ARG A 160 30.44 -9.95 -21.55
C ARG A 160 31.23 -10.24 -22.83
N PRO A 161 30.70 -9.93 -24.03
CA PRO A 161 31.42 -10.12 -25.29
C PRO A 161 32.52 -9.07 -25.48
N ASP A 162 33.47 -9.33 -26.38
CA ASP A 162 34.68 -8.50 -26.62
C ASP A 162 34.40 -7.07 -27.15
N GLY A 163 33.15 -6.73 -27.47
CA GLY A 163 32.70 -5.37 -27.80
C GLY A 163 31.85 -4.70 -26.72
N GLY A 164 31.62 -5.39 -25.60
CA GLY A 164 30.64 -5.00 -24.59
C GLY A 164 29.18 -5.21 -25.03
N TRP A 165 28.26 -4.91 -24.12
CA TRP A 165 26.84 -5.04 -24.38
C TRP A 165 26.29 -3.80 -25.09
N ILE A 166 25.54 -4.00 -26.18
CA ILE A 166 24.92 -2.91 -26.93
C ILE A 166 23.62 -2.46 -26.26
N LYS A 167 22.79 -3.42 -25.80
CA LYS A 167 21.52 -3.14 -25.10
C LYS A 167 21.33 -4.07 -23.91
N GLU A 168 20.66 -3.55 -22.88
CA GLU A 168 20.32 -4.27 -21.64
C GLU A 168 19.49 -5.53 -21.91
N ARG A 169 18.61 -5.47 -22.91
CA ARG A 169 17.78 -6.61 -23.34
C ARG A 169 18.61 -7.74 -23.93
N ASP A 170 19.64 -7.40 -24.70
CA ASP A 170 20.50 -8.39 -25.35
C ASP A 170 21.35 -9.11 -24.31
N ALA A 171 21.89 -8.36 -23.34
CA ALA A 171 22.55 -8.93 -22.15
C ALA A 171 21.62 -9.84 -21.35
N ALA A 172 20.40 -9.39 -21.05
CA ALA A 172 19.42 -10.14 -20.28
C ALA A 172 19.03 -11.47 -20.96
N ASN A 173 18.81 -11.46 -22.27
CA ASN A 173 18.49 -12.66 -23.04
C ASN A 173 19.67 -13.63 -23.09
N HIS A 174 20.88 -13.11 -23.29
CA HIS A 174 22.08 -13.93 -23.41
C HIS A 174 22.42 -14.65 -22.10
N ILE A 175 22.15 -14.05 -20.94
CA ILE A 175 22.47 -14.64 -19.64
C ILE A 175 21.27 -15.35 -18.99
N TYR A 176 20.11 -15.39 -19.63
CA TYR A 176 18.86 -15.80 -18.98
C TYR A 176 18.90 -17.24 -18.44
N GLU A 177 19.32 -18.20 -19.26
CA GLU A 177 19.43 -19.60 -18.86
C GLU A 177 20.49 -19.80 -17.78
N ASP A 178 21.63 -19.13 -17.91
CA ASP A 178 22.70 -19.14 -16.90
C ASP A 178 22.24 -18.52 -15.57
N ALA A 179 21.41 -17.48 -15.62
CA ALA A 179 20.83 -16.84 -14.43
C ALA A 179 19.81 -17.74 -13.73
N ILE A 180 19.00 -18.51 -14.49
CA ILE A 180 18.11 -19.53 -13.94
C ILE A 180 18.91 -20.63 -13.24
N ASN A 181 19.97 -21.11 -13.87
CA ASN A 181 20.84 -22.13 -13.31
C ASN A 181 21.53 -21.63 -12.04
N LEU A 182 22.07 -20.41 -12.06
CA LEU A 182 22.64 -19.76 -10.87
C LEU A 182 21.63 -19.64 -9.74
N ASN A 183 20.39 -19.23 -10.03
CA ASN A 183 19.32 -19.11 -9.03
C ASN A 183 19.00 -20.45 -8.34
N LYS A 184 19.09 -21.57 -9.07
CA LYS A 184 18.92 -22.93 -8.54
C LYS A 184 20.14 -23.37 -7.72
N THR A 185 21.34 -23.27 -8.27
CA THR A 185 22.60 -23.73 -7.64
C THR A 185 22.90 -22.96 -6.34
N GLU A 186 22.67 -21.65 -6.35
CA GLU A 186 22.94 -20.77 -5.21
C GLU A 186 21.75 -20.66 -4.24
N ASN A 187 20.68 -21.44 -4.45
CA ASN A 187 19.46 -21.46 -3.65
C ASN A 187 18.91 -20.04 -3.36
N MET A 188 18.86 -19.22 -4.40
CA MET A 188 18.44 -17.81 -4.30
C MET A 188 16.93 -17.68 -4.08
N LYS A 189 16.16 -18.74 -4.38
CA LYS A 189 14.70 -18.86 -4.17
C LYS A 189 13.87 -17.76 -4.85
N LEU A 190 14.35 -17.22 -5.97
CA LEU A 190 13.59 -16.29 -6.78
C LEU A 190 12.72 -17.07 -7.76
N THR A 191 11.47 -16.65 -7.95
CA THR A 191 10.68 -17.16 -9.07
C THR A 191 11.20 -16.57 -10.38
N GLU A 192 10.97 -17.23 -11.51
CA GLU A 192 11.43 -16.74 -12.82
C GLU A 192 10.94 -15.31 -13.15
N PRO A 193 9.65 -14.94 -12.90
CA PRO A 193 9.22 -13.56 -13.08
C PRO A 193 9.92 -12.57 -12.16
N GLN A 194 10.25 -12.97 -10.93
CA GLN A 194 11.00 -12.12 -9.99
C GLN A 194 12.44 -11.92 -10.47
N LEU A 195 13.08 -12.97 -10.98
CA LEU A 195 14.45 -12.93 -11.51
C LEU A 195 14.55 -11.94 -12.68
N THR A 196 13.66 -12.05 -13.67
CA THR A 196 13.64 -11.16 -14.85
C THR A 196 13.42 -9.70 -14.46
N ASN A 197 12.46 -9.45 -13.56
CA ASN A 197 12.15 -8.10 -13.09
C ASN A 197 13.30 -7.50 -12.29
N LEU A 198 13.95 -8.27 -11.42
CA LEU A 198 15.09 -7.81 -10.63
C LEU A 198 16.32 -7.54 -11.50
N LEU A 199 16.64 -8.42 -12.44
CA LEU A 199 17.72 -8.23 -13.41
C LEU A 199 17.55 -6.93 -14.19
N THR A 200 16.37 -6.73 -14.78
CA THR A 200 16.05 -5.53 -15.55
C THR A 200 16.14 -4.28 -14.67
N LYS A 201 15.64 -4.34 -13.44
CA LYS A 201 15.72 -3.23 -12.49
C LYS A 201 17.18 -2.90 -12.14
N TRP A 202 17.97 -3.90 -11.77
CA TRP A 202 19.36 -3.71 -11.35
C TRP A 202 20.26 -3.21 -12.48
N MET A 203 19.97 -3.49 -13.74
CA MET A 203 20.73 -2.91 -14.87
C MET A 203 20.39 -1.42 -15.10
N LYS A 204 19.20 -0.97 -14.68
CA LYS A 204 18.75 0.43 -14.82
C LYS A 204 19.10 1.33 -13.64
N GLU A 205 19.24 0.74 -12.45
CA GLU A 205 19.52 1.48 -11.21
C GLU A 205 20.94 2.04 -11.20
N GLU A 206 21.08 3.37 -11.16
CA GLU A 206 22.37 4.05 -10.96
C GLU A 206 22.99 3.59 -9.63
N SER A 207 24.30 3.33 -9.61
CA SER A 207 25.07 2.68 -8.52
C SER A 207 24.87 1.17 -8.30
N SER A 208 24.08 0.47 -9.13
CA SER A 208 23.97 -0.99 -9.05
C SER A 208 25.19 -1.72 -9.60
N ALA A 209 25.67 -2.74 -8.90
CA ALA A 209 26.76 -3.61 -9.35
C ALA A 209 26.47 -4.29 -10.70
N CYS A 210 25.19 -4.62 -10.98
CA CYS A 210 24.79 -5.20 -12.27
C CYS A 210 24.86 -4.17 -13.40
N ARG A 211 24.55 -2.89 -13.11
CA ARG A 211 24.69 -1.80 -14.09
C ARG A 211 26.16 -1.54 -14.40
N ALA A 212 27.02 -1.50 -13.39
CA ALA A 212 28.47 -1.38 -13.57
C ALA A 212 29.03 -2.55 -14.41
N ALA A 213 28.62 -3.79 -14.10
CA ALA A 213 28.96 -4.98 -14.89
C ALA A 213 28.48 -4.89 -16.35
N PHE A 214 27.26 -4.40 -16.56
CA PHE A 214 26.69 -4.20 -17.89
C PHE A 214 27.43 -3.11 -18.68
N LEU A 215 27.81 -2.00 -18.05
CA LEU A 215 28.55 -0.92 -18.71
C LEU A 215 30.03 -1.23 -18.90
N GLY A 216 30.58 -2.14 -18.10
CA GLY A 216 32.02 -2.47 -18.12
C GLY A 216 32.85 -1.43 -17.36
N THR A 217 32.20 -0.62 -16.53
CA THR A 217 32.86 0.30 -15.60
C THR A 217 33.23 -0.50 -14.36
N ASN A 218 34.52 -0.65 -14.09
CA ASN A 218 35.00 -1.24 -12.85
C ASN A 218 34.55 -0.37 -11.66
N GLU A 219 34.07 -1.02 -10.60
CA GLU A 219 34.51 -0.63 -9.25
C GLU A 219 35.88 -1.28 -9.03
#